data_AF-A0A7S3GXW5-F1
#
_entry.id   AF-A0A7S3GXW5-F1
#
_cell.length_a   1.000
_cell.length_b   1.000
_cell.length_c   1.000
_cell.angle_alpha   90.00
_cell.angle_beta   90.00
_cell.angle_gamma   90.00
#
_symmetry.space_group_name_H-M   'P 1'
#
loop_
_entity.id
_entity.type
_entity.pdbx_description
1 polymer ?
#
loop_
_entity_poly.entity_id
_entity_poly.type
_entity_poly.pdbx_seq_one_letter_code
_entity_poly.pdbx_strand_id
1 'polypeptide(L)'
;GHHGGFVNNVGRINGNLNLSRSLGDLKYKQLTHLPREDQIITAEPDITVTQLQPDDHFFILACDGVWDCLTNEQACDFVTERLNAGKDAATITNELLHFCLADDTGKSQGIGCDNMTFLLVLFK
;
A
#
# COMPACT_ATOMS: atom_id res chain seq x y z
N GLY A 1 -9.05 -24.01 -2.30
CA GLY A 1 -9.25 -23.11 -1.14
C GLY A 1 -10.71 -23.17 -0.74
N HIS A 2 -11.00 -23.11 0.56
CA HIS A 2 -12.31 -23.42 1.16
C HIS A 2 -13.47 -22.44 0.84
N HIS A 3 -13.24 -21.41 0.01
CA HIS A 3 -14.19 -20.30 -0.21
C HIS A 3 -14.68 -20.18 -1.67
N GLY A 4 -14.68 -21.27 -2.44
CA GLY A 4 -15.27 -21.30 -3.78
C GLY A 4 -14.47 -20.64 -4.92
N GLY A 5 -13.26 -20.15 -4.65
CA GLY A 5 -12.33 -19.59 -5.65
C GLY A 5 -10.98 -20.33 -5.73
N PHE A 6 -10.16 -19.95 -6.70
CA PHE A 6 -8.78 -20.41 -6.86
C PHE A 6 -7.80 -19.24 -7.01
N VAL A 7 -6.53 -19.50 -6.72
CA VAL A 7 -5.41 -18.58 -6.97
C VAL A 7 -4.57 -19.19 -8.07
N ASN A 8 -4.29 -18.44 -9.13
CA ASN A 8 -3.43 -18.93 -10.22
C ASN A 8 -1.94 -18.87 -9.83
N ASN A 9 -1.06 -19.34 -10.72
CA ASN A 9 0.39 -19.37 -10.50
C ASN A 9 1.05 -17.98 -10.41
N VAL A 10 0.32 -16.89 -10.71
CA VAL A 10 0.80 -15.51 -10.59
C VAL A 10 0.09 -14.74 -9.47
N GLY A 11 -0.54 -15.45 -8.53
CA GLY A 11 -1.12 -14.87 -7.32
C GLY A 11 -2.49 -14.19 -7.52
N ARG A 12 -3.13 -14.34 -8.69
CA ARG A 12 -4.44 -13.72 -8.97
C ARG A 12 -5.61 -14.62 -8.60
N ILE A 13 -6.56 -14.06 -7.87
CA ILE A 13 -7.83 -14.69 -7.49
C ILE A 13 -8.73 -14.81 -8.72
N ASN A 14 -9.13 -16.04 -9.01
CA ASN A 14 -9.89 -16.43 -10.20
C ASN A 14 -9.28 -15.86 -11.51
N GLY A 15 -7.95 -15.71 -11.54
CA GLY A 15 -7.21 -15.15 -12.66
C GLY A 15 -7.39 -13.65 -12.91
N ASN A 16 -8.08 -12.93 -12.02
CA ASN A 16 -8.42 -11.51 -12.23
C ASN A 16 -7.85 -10.61 -11.12
N LEU A 17 -8.31 -10.74 -9.88
CA LEU A 17 -7.94 -9.82 -8.79
C LEU A 17 -6.55 -10.15 -8.24
N ASN A 18 -5.72 -9.14 -7.98
CA ASN A 18 -4.41 -9.26 -7.31
C ASN A 18 -4.47 -8.93 -5.80
N LEU A 19 -5.68 -8.80 -5.24
CA LEU A 19 -5.93 -8.47 -3.84
C LEU A 19 -6.81 -9.56 -3.22
N SER A 20 -6.67 -9.82 -1.92
CA SER A 20 -7.54 -10.74 -1.16
C SER A 20 -8.57 -10.03 -0.31
N ARG A 21 -8.46 -8.70 -0.17
CA ARG A 21 -9.38 -7.85 0.56
C ARG A 21 -9.66 -6.57 -0.22
N SER A 22 -10.92 -6.15 -0.23
CA SER A 22 -11.33 -4.87 -0.80
C SER A 22 -12.69 -4.45 -0.28
N LEU A 23 -12.98 -3.16 -0.33
CA LEU A 23 -14.37 -2.68 -0.34
C LEU A 23 -14.92 -2.79 -1.77
N GLY A 24 -16.23 -3.03 -1.93
CA GLY A 24 -16.81 -3.26 -3.25
C GLY A 24 -16.56 -4.68 -3.76
N ASP A 25 -16.22 -4.83 -5.05
CA ASP A 25 -15.96 -6.12 -5.72
C ASP A 25 -17.04 -7.19 -5.49
N LEU A 26 -18.29 -6.75 -5.52
CA LEU A 26 -19.46 -7.52 -5.07
C LEU A 26 -19.60 -8.88 -5.77
N LYS A 27 -19.10 -9.03 -7.00
CA LYS A 27 -19.11 -10.31 -7.74
C LYS A 27 -18.37 -11.44 -7.04
N TYR A 28 -17.44 -11.13 -6.13
CA TYR A 28 -16.70 -12.12 -5.34
C TYR A 28 -17.32 -12.40 -3.96
N LYS A 29 -18.44 -11.73 -3.63
CA LYS A 29 -19.05 -11.71 -2.29
C LYS A 29 -20.52 -12.14 -2.29
N GLN A 30 -20.87 -13.05 -3.19
CA GLN A 30 -22.25 -13.50 -3.44
C GLN A 30 -22.49 -14.97 -3.05
N LEU A 31 -21.54 -15.62 -2.36
CA LEU A 31 -21.71 -17.01 -1.95
C LEU A 31 -22.68 -17.09 -0.77
N THR A 32 -23.91 -17.52 -1.06
CA THR A 32 -25.04 -17.56 -0.11
C THR A 32 -24.85 -18.50 1.08
N HIS A 33 -23.92 -19.44 0.97
CA HIS A 33 -23.61 -20.42 2.02
C HIS A 33 -22.42 -20.02 2.90
N LEU A 34 -21.75 -18.90 2.61
CA LEU A 34 -20.63 -18.39 3.40
C LEU A 34 -21.02 -17.07 4.07
N PRO A 35 -20.52 -16.80 5.28
CA PRO A 35 -20.64 -15.48 5.90
C PRO A 35 -19.83 -14.43 5.11
N ARG A 36 -19.94 -13.15 5.48
CA ARG A 36 -19.37 -12.03 4.70
C ARG A 36 -17.84 -12.02 4.72
N GLU A 37 -17.28 -12.43 5.83
CA GLU A 37 -15.86 -12.53 6.14
C GLU A 37 -15.18 -13.68 5.40
N ASP A 38 -15.93 -14.73 5.06
CA ASP A 38 -15.44 -15.95 4.41
C ASP A 38 -15.75 -15.99 2.90
N GLN A 39 -16.09 -14.85 2.30
CA GLN A 39 -16.25 -14.77 0.84
C GLN A 39 -14.90 -14.98 0.13
N ILE A 40 -14.91 -15.08 -1.21
CA ILE A 40 -13.69 -15.29 -2.01
C ILE A 40 -12.63 -14.20 -1.70
N ILE A 41 -13.09 -12.98 -1.45
CA ILE A 41 -12.32 -11.88 -0.86
C ILE A 41 -13.16 -11.24 0.25
N THR A 42 -12.50 -10.72 1.27
CA THR A 42 -13.20 -10.09 2.41
C THR A 42 -13.17 -8.57 2.36
N ALA A 43 -14.15 -7.93 3.00
CA ALA A 43 -14.12 -6.49 3.30
C ALA A 43 -13.62 -6.20 4.72
N GLU A 44 -13.34 -7.24 5.50
CA GLU A 44 -12.94 -7.12 6.91
C GLU A 44 -11.52 -6.55 7.01
N PRO A 45 -11.34 -5.41 7.71
CA PRO A 45 -10.02 -4.83 7.93
C PRO A 45 -9.21 -5.63 8.95
N ASP A 46 -7.88 -5.54 8.86
CA ASP A 46 -7.02 -5.86 10.00
C ASP A 46 -6.88 -4.61 10.87
N ILE A 47 -7.16 -4.73 12.17
CA ILE A 47 -7.11 -3.61 13.11
C ILE A 47 -5.96 -3.85 14.09
N THR A 48 -5.01 -2.92 14.11
CA THR A 48 -3.95 -2.86 15.12
C THR A 48 -4.00 -1.52 15.83
N VAL A 49 -3.78 -1.52 17.15
CA VAL A 49 -3.71 -0.31 17.96
C VAL A 49 -2.30 -0.22 18.53
N THR A 50 -1.60 0.87 18.21
CA THR A 50 -0.25 1.15 18.70
C THR A 50 -0.27 2.43 19.51
N GLN A 51 0.30 2.37 20.73
CA GLN A 51 0.44 3.53 21.59
C GLN A 51 1.69 4.33 21.18
N LEU A 52 1.50 5.58 20.77
CA LEU A 52 2.62 6.48 20.45
C LEU A 52 3.55 6.66 21.64
N GLN A 53 4.84 6.58 21.37
CA GLN A 53 5.93 6.84 22.30
C GLN A 53 6.58 8.21 22.02
N PRO A 54 7.28 8.80 23.00
CA PRO A 54 7.96 10.09 22.82
C PRO A 54 9.05 10.09 21.73
N ASP A 55 9.57 8.93 21.35
CA ASP A 55 10.56 8.74 20.29
C ASP A 55 9.96 8.40 18.92
N ASP A 56 8.63 8.31 18.80
CA ASP A 56 7.96 8.22 17.51
C ASP A 56 7.97 9.59 16.84
N HIS A 57 8.60 9.69 15.67
CA HIS A 57 8.76 10.98 14.96
C HIS A 57 7.69 11.22 13.89
N PHE A 58 7.31 10.18 13.16
CA PHE A 58 6.36 10.29 12.06
C PHE A 58 5.67 8.97 11.74
N PHE A 59 4.60 9.05 10.95
CA PHE A 59 3.91 7.92 10.35
C PHE A 59 3.75 8.13 8.84
N ILE A 60 4.02 7.08 8.06
CA ILE A 60 3.89 7.05 6.61
C ILE A 60 2.70 6.18 6.24
N LEU A 61 1.81 6.71 5.40
CA LEU A 61 0.77 5.94 4.70
C LEU A 61 0.90 6.17 3.21
N ALA A 62 1.02 5.10 2.43
CA ALA A 62 1.14 5.18 0.98
C ALA A 62 0.48 3.98 0.29
N CYS A 63 0.14 4.12 -0.99
CA CYS A 63 -0.35 3.00 -1.82
C CYS A 63 0.81 2.17 -2.38
N ASP A 64 0.46 1.03 -3.00
CA ASP A 64 1.39 0.10 -3.65
C ASP A 64 2.29 0.77 -4.69
N GLY A 65 1.79 1.74 -5.47
CA GLY A 65 2.64 2.50 -6.40
C GLY A 65 3.90 3.13 -5.78
N VAL A 66 3.87 3.44 -4.47
CA VAL A 66 5.07 3.88 -3.73
C VAL A 66 5.86 2.70 -3.19
N TRP A 67 5.20 1.71 -2.58
CA TRP A 67 5.85 0.56 -1.95
C TRP A 67 6.46 -0.44 -2.94
N ASP A 68 6.04 -0.40 -4.21
CA ASP A 68 6.69 -1.12 -5.30
C ASP A 68 8.05 -0.48 -5.68
N CYS A 69 8.28 0.78 -5.30
CA CYS A 69 9.50 1.52 -5.59
C CYS A 69 10.48 1.55 -4.40
N LEU A 70 9.97 1.50 -3.17
CA LEU A 70 10.73 1.70 -1.93
C LEU A 70 10.42 0.63 -0.89
N THR A 71 11.45 0.14 -0.19
CA THR A 71 11.24 -0.62 1.05
C THR A 71 10.81 0.32 2.20
N ASN A 72 10.29 -0.28 3.28
CA ASN A 72 9.93 0.44 4.50
C ASN A 72 11.13 1.27 5.02
N GLU A 73 12.31 0.66 5.08
CA GLU A 73 13.53 1.28 5.57
C GLU A 73 13.97 2.42 4.66
N GLN A 74 13.95 2.23 3.34
CA GLN A 74 14.31 3.27 2.39
C GLN A 74 13.39 4.49 2.50
N ALA A 75 12.07 4.28 2.66
CA ALA A 75 11.12 5.37 2.86
C ALA A 75 11.38 6.11 4.19
N CYS A 76 11.62 5.37 5.28
CA CYS A 76 11.93 5.95 6.58
C CYS A 76 13.25 6.75 6.58
N ASP A 77 14.30 6.22 5.96
CA ASP A 77 15.60 6.89 5.82
C ASP A 77 15.45 8.16 4.99
N PHE A 78 14.72 8.09 3.86
CA PHE A 78 14.45 9.23 2.99
C PHE A 78 13.79 10.38 3.75
N VAL A 79 12.72 10.08 4.50
CA VAL A 79 11.99 11.07 5.31
C VAL A 79 12.88 11.62 6.43
N THR A 80 13.58 10.76 7.17
CA THR A 80 14.44 11.13 8.30
C THR A 80 15.57 12.07 7.87
N GLU A 81 16.26 11.75 6.77
CA GLU A 81 17.32 12.60 6.23
C GLU A 81 16.82 14.01 5.92
N ARG A 82 15.62 14.13 5.34
CA ARG A 82 15.07 15.43 4.90
C ARG A 82 14.48 16.23 6.06
N LEU A 83 13.90 15.56 7.05
CA LEU A 83 13.52 16.21 8.31
C LEU A 83 14.75 16.76 9.03
N ASN A 84 15.86 15.99 9.09
CA ASN A 84 17.12 16.45 9.67
C ASN A 84 17.74 17.62 8.89
N ALA A 85 17.50 17.69 7.58
CA ALA A 85 17.88 18.82 6.74
C ALA A 85 16.92 20.03 6.86
N GLY A 86 15.89 19.96 7.72
CA GLY A 86 14.95 21.05 7.97
C GLY A 86 13.89 21.26 6.87
N LYS A 87 13.66 20.25 6.01
CA LYS A 87 12.60 20.34 4.98
C LYS A 87 11.22 20.14 5.58
N ASP A 88 10.23 20.83 5.03
CA ASP A 88 8.83 20.64 5.42
C ASP A 88 8.22 19.36 4.84
N ALA A 89 7.12 18.90 5.42
CA ALA A 89 6.46 17.66 5.03
C ALA A 89 5.98 17.65 3.57
N ALA A 90 5.58 18.82 3.05
CA ALA A 90 5.09 18.94 1.68
C ALA A 90 6.21 18.75 0.68
N THR A 91 7.38 19.35 0.94
CA THR A 91 8.59 19.17 0.14
C THR A 91 9.07 17.73 0.19
N ILE A 92 9.12 17.11 1.37
CA ILE A 92 9.49 15.70 1.53
C ILE A 92 8.58 14.79 0.72
N THR A 93 7.27 15.01 0.81
CA THR A 93 6.26 14.22 0.09
C THR A 93 6.44 14.36 -1.43
N ASN A 94 6.62 15.58 -1.93
CA ASN A 94 6.83 15.81 -3.36
C ASN A 94 8.13 15.17 -3.86
N GLU A 95 9.22 15.31 -3.12
CA GLU A 95 10.50 14.69 -3.47
C GLU A 95 10.42 13.16 -3.50
N LEU A 96 9.72 12.56 -2.55
CA LEU A 96 9.55 11.10 -2.50
C LEU A 96 8.72 10.60 -3.68
N LEU A 97 7.60 11.26 -3.97
CA LEU A 97 6.77 10.91 -5.13
C LEU A 97 7.55 11.09 -6.44
N HIS A 98 8.35 12.14 -6.56
CA HIS A 98 9.23 12.33 -7.71
C HIS A 98 10.30 11.24 -7.82
N PHE A 99 10.88 10.81 -6.70
CA PHE A 99 11.86 9.73 -6.67
C PHE A 99 11.27 8.39 -7.17
N CYS A 100 10.00 8.14 -6.89
CA CYS A 100 9.32 6.91 -7.32
C CYS A 100 8.88 6.91 -8.79
N LEU A 101 8.86 8.06 -9.47
CA LEU A 101 8.43 8.12 -10.88
C LEU A 101 9.43 7.41 -11.79
N ALA A 102 8.91 6.60 -12.70
CA ALA A 102 9.73 5.99 -13.75
C ALA A 102 10.24 7.05 -14.73
N ASP A 103 11.56 7.12 -14.94
CA ASP A 103 12.15 7.93 -16.00
C ASP A 103 11.76 7.43 -17.40
N ASP A 104 11.59 6.11 -17.54
CA ASP A 104 11.27 5.41 -18.80
C ASP A 104 10.38 4.19 -18.51
N THR A 105 9.11 4.30 -18.90
CA THR A 105 8.08 3.28 -18.65
C THR A 105 8.35 1.97 -19.40
N GLY A 106 9.14 1.99 -20.48
CA GLY A 106 9.51 0.78 -21.23
C GLY A 106 10.62 -0.02 -20.55
N LYS A 107 11.45 0.63 -19.74
CA LYS A 107 12.58 0.01 -19.03
C LYS A 107 12.26 -0.33 -17.58
N SER A 108 11.32 0.38 -16.95
CA SER A 108 10.99 0.19 -15.53
C SER A 108 10.19 -1.08 -15.23
N GLN A 109 9.79 -1.84 -16.26
CA GLN A 109 8.96 -3.03 -16.14
C GLN A 109 7.67 -2.81 -15.30
N GLY A 110 7.13 -1.59 -15.34
CA GLY A 110 5.92 -1.20 -14.62
C GLY A 110 6.16 -0.55 -13.26
N ILE A 111 7.36 -0.63 -12.69
CA ILE A 111 7.72 0.09 -11.46
C ILE A 111 7.65 1.60 -11.75
N GLY A 112 7.08 2.38 -10.82
CA GLY A 112 6.96 3.84 -10.94
C GLY A 112 5.97 4.33 -11.99
N CYS A 113 5.09 3.45 -12.49
CA CYS A 113 4.11 3.76 -13.54
C CYS A 113 2.65 3.79 -13.04
N ASP A 114 2.40 3.48 -11.77
CA ASP A 114 1.05 3.47 -11.18
C ASP A 114 0.67 4.84 -10.61
N ASN A 115 -0.59 4.97 -10.17
CA ASN A 115 -1.00 6.04 -9.29
C ASN A 115 -0.21 5.98 -7.98
N MET A 116 0.23 7.13 -7.50
CA MET A 116 1.00 7.23 -6.26
C MET A 116 0.34 8.23 -5.32
N THR A 117 0.09 7.77 -4.11
CA THR A 117 -0.43 8.58 -2.99
C THR A 117 0.49 8.37 -1.81
N PHE A 118 0.91 9.46 -1.18
CA PHE A 118 1.78 9.45 0.00
C PHE A 118 1.28 10.47 1.02
N LEU A 119 1.15 10.04 2.27
CA LEU A 119 0.76 10.86 3.41
C LEU A 119 1.83 10.73 4.50
N LEU A 120 2.43 11.86 4.85
CA LEU A 120 3.37 11.98 5.96
C LEU A 120 2.69 12.70 7.13
N VAL A 121 2.57 12.01 8.26
CA VAL A 121 2.06 12.58 9.52
C VAL A 121 3.23 12.79 10.46
N LEU A 122 3.50 14.03 10.84
CA LEU A 122 4.53 14.37 11.83
C LEU A 122 3.90 14.41 13.22
N PHE A 123 4.54 13.73 14.18
CA PHE A 123 4.13 13.81 15.58
C PHE A 123 4.73 15.07 16.24
N LYS A 124 4.09 15.54 17.31
CA LYS A 124 4.49 16.75 18.06
C LYS A 124 5.12 16.38 19.38
#